data_AF-A0A7K4MRJ3-F1
#
_entry.id   AF-A0A7K4MRJ3-F1
#
_cell.length_a   1.000
_cell.length_b   1.000
_cell.length_c   1.000
_cell.angle_alpha   90.00
_cell.angle_beta   90.00
_cell.angle_gamma   90.00
#
_symmetry.space_group_name_H-M   'P 1'
#
loop_
_entity.id
_entity.type
_entity.pdbx_description
1 polymer ?
#
loop_
_entity_poly.entity_id
_entity_poly.type
_entity_poly.pdbx_seq_one_letter_code
_entity_poly.pdbx_strand_id
1 'polypeptide(L)'
;MKFIWKEVSPYSGKEIEEDAPANWAGGGNVHGIGVGPYGEPGIDPKKKKKHQILVDRGGHEIDGRTKSYREHRKKLESAREKRSQIRIKSKFIETIKKRIINVKGP
;
A
#
# COMPACT_ATOMS: atom_id res chain seq x y z
N MET A 1 27.48 -28.57 -34.45
CA MET A 1 26.36 -27.74 -34.94
C MET A 1 25.09 -28.21 -34.25
N LYS A 2 24.33 -27.31 -33.61
CA LYS A 2 23.09 -27.66 -32.91
C LYS A 2 21.93 -27.31 -33.85
N PHE A 3 21.23 -28.32 -34.37
CA PHE A 3 20.03 -28.08 -35.18
C PHE A 3 18.91 -27.66 -34.23
N ILE A 4 18.40 -26.43 -34.43
CA ILE A 4 17.22 -25.91 -33.72
C ILE A 4 16.07 -26.05 -34.71
N TRP A 5 15.23 -27.06 -34.49
CA TRP A 5 14.00 -27.22 -35.27
C TRP A 5 12.97 -26.21 -34.80
N LYS A 6 12.23 -25.62 -35.74
CA LYS A 6 11.15 -24.68 -35.45
C LYS A 6 9.83 -25.26 -35.93
N GLU A 7 8.78 -25.15 -35.11
CA GLU A 7 7.46 -25.67 -35.45
C GLU A 7 6.72 -24.72 -36.39
N VAL A 8 6.13 -25.29 -37.44
CA VAL A 8 5.43 -24.56 -38.51
C VAL A 8 4.03 -25.13 -38.64
N SER A 9 3.02 -24.26 -38.80
CA SER A 9 1.63 -24.69 -38.97
C SER A 9 1.46 -25.50 -40.26
N PRO A 10 0.90 -26.73 -40.21
CA PRO A 10 0.68 -27.55 -41.40
C PRO A 10 -0.27 -26.94 -42.44
N TYR A 11 -1.12 -26.00 -42.02
CA TYR A 11 -2.16 -25.41 -42.87
C TYR A 11 -1.76 -24.08 -43.50
N SER A 12 -0.94 -23.27 -42.81
CA SER A 12 -0.55 -21.93 -43.27
C SER A 12 0.92 -21.80 -43.66
N GLY A 13 1.76 -22.78 -43.31
CA GLY A 13 3.21 -22.75 -43.58
C GLY A 13 3.96 -21.64 -42.85
N LYS A 14 3.31 -20.94 -41.91
CA LYS A 14 3.91 -19.86 -41.11
C LYS A 14 4.44 -20.41 -39.79
N GLU A 15 5.51 -19.77 -39.33
CA GLU A 15 6.12 -20.00 -38.02
C GLU A 15 5.05 -19.83 -36.94
N ILE A 16 4.91 -20.83 -36.07
CA ILE A 16 4.01 -20.71 -34.91
C ILE A 16 4.76 -19.85 -33.90
N GLU A 17 4.28 -18.62 -33.70
CA GLU A 17 4.77 -17.77 -32.61
C GLU A 17 4.24 -18.38 -31.31
N GLU A 18 5.07 -19.19 -30.65
CA GLU A 18 4.76 -19.68 -29.31
C GLU A 18 4.61 -18.48 -28.39
N ASP A 19 3.37 -18.18 -27.99
CA ASP A 19 3.06 -17.17 -26.99
C ASP A 19 3.87 -17.44 -25.71
N ALA A 20 4.17 -16.37 -24.97
CA ALA A 20 4.97 -16.41 -23.75
C ALA A 20 4.56 -17.59 -22.87
N PRO A 21 5.51 -18.27 -22.20
CA PRO A 21 5.24 -19.55 -21.58
C PRO A 21 4.04 -19.42 -20.62
N ALA A 22 3.08 -20.35 -20.72
CA ALA A 22 1.81 -20.29 -19.98
C ALA A 22 1.98 -20.27 -18.44
N ASN A 23 3.19 -20.45 -17.94
CA ASN A 23 3.55 -20.30 -16.53
C ASN A 23 3.89 -18.85 -16.14
N TRP A 24 3.99 -17.90 -17.08
CA TRP A 24 4.28 -16.50 -16.80
C TRP A 24 3.01 -15.72 -16.44
N ALA A 25 2.48 -16.06 -15.27
CA ALA A 25 1.35 -15.38 -14.63
C ALA A 25 1.55 -13.86 -14.48
N GLY A 26 2.80 -13.39 -14.37
CA GLY A 26 3.14 -11.98 -14.15
C GLY A 26 3.24 -11.10 -15.39
N GLY A 27 3.01 -11.62 -16.61
CA GLY A 27 3.17 -10.84 -17.85
C GLY A 27 2.04 -9.83 -18.13
N GLY A 28 0.93 -9.92 -17.40
CA GLY A 28 -0.24 -9.05 -17.62
C GLY A 28 -1.17 -9.49 -18.76
N ASN A 29 -0.83 -10.56 -19.47
CA ASN A 29 -1.69 -11.18 -20.50
C ASN A 29 -2.87 -11.98 -19.90
N VAL A 30 -2.72 -12.45 -18.65
CA VAL A 30 -3.75 -13.22 -17.95
C VAL A 30 -4.61 -12.28 -17.11
N HIS A 31 -5.88 -12.13 -17.50
CA HIS A 31 -6.86 -11.33 -16.77
C HIS A 31 -7.11 -11.93 -15.38
N GLY A 32 -7.08 -11.09 -14.35
CA GLY A 32 -7.40 -11.50 -12.98
C GLY A 32 -6.24 -12.07 -12.15
N ILE A 33 -4.99 -11.98 -12.61
CA ILE A 33 -3.83 -12.30 -11.76
C ILE A 33 -3.38 -11.11 -10.88
N GLY A 34 -3.89 -9.89 -11.13
CA GLY A 34 -3.43 -8.71 -10.41
C GLY A 34 -2.35 -7.92 -11.12
N VAL A 35 -1.78 -8.49 -12.18
CA VAL A 35 -0.75 -7.88 -13.01
C VAL A 35 -1.35 -7.53 -14.37
N GLY A 36 -1.01 -6.36 -14.93
CA GLY A 36 -1.56 -5.86 -16.19
C GLY A 36 -2.67 -4.80 -16.05
N PRO A 37 -3.23 -4.31 -17.17
CA PRO A 37 -4.15 -3.17 -17.21
C PRO A 37 -5.43 -3.37 -16.40
N TYR A 38 -5.88 -4.63 -16.30
CA TYR A 38 -7.11 -5.02 -15.63
C TYR A 38 -6.97 -5.18 -14.12
N GLY A 39 -5.74 -5.13 -13.58
CA GLY A 39 -5.48 -5.13 -12.15
C GLY A 39 -5.90 -6.41 -11.42
N GLU A 40 -6.16 -6.27 -10.11
CA GLU A 40 -6.53 -7.39 -9.22
C GLU A 40 -8.03 -7.67 -9.34
N PRO A 41 -8.46 -8.95 -9.35
CA PRO A 41 -9.87 -9.31 -9.30
C PRO A 41 -10.58 -8.59 -8.15
N GLY A 42 -11.72 -7.96 -8.45
CA GLY A 42 -12.51 -7.26 -7.44
C GLY A 42 -12.00 -5.88 -7.04
N ILE A 43 -10.85 -5.43 -7.57
CA ILE A 43 -10.35 -4.06 -7.37
C ILE A 43 -10.27 -3.34 -8.70
N ASP A 44 -11.24 -2.46 -8.93
CA ASP A 44 -11.23 -1.55 -10.07
C ASP A 44 -9.89 -0.76 -10.08
N PRO A 45 -9.09 -0.83 -11.16
CA PRO A 45 -7.80 -0.14 -11.27
C PRO A 45 -7.89 1.35 -10.93
N LYS A 46 -9.03 2.00 -11.21
CA LYS A 46 -9.28 3.42 -10.88
C LYS A 46 -9.45 3.66 -9.38
N LYS A 47 -9.89 2.63 -8.64
CA LYS A 47 -10.10 2.64 -7.19
C LYS A 47 -8.91 2.13 -6.40
N LYS A 48 -7.84 1.66 -7.07
CA LYS A 48 -6.58 1.30 -6.41
C LYS A 48 -6.04 2.53 -5.66
N LYS A 49 -5.68 2.35 -4.40
CA LYS A 49 -4.99 3.38 -3.62
C LYS A 49 -3.66 3.65 -4.29
N LYS A 50 -3.54 4.78 -4.98
CA LYS A 50 -2.24 5.25 -5.47
C LYS A 50 -1.34 5.43 -4.24
N HIS A 51 -0.15 4.86 -4.27
CA HIS A 51 0.87 5.18 -3.28
C HIS A 51 1.15 6.68 -3.41
N GLN A 52 0.51 7.50 -2.58
CA GLN A 52 0.78 8.93 -2.55
C GLN A 52 2.20 9.07 -2.01
N ILE A 53 3.10 9.46 -2.91
CA ILE A 53 4.43 9.92 -2.56
C ILE A 53 4.22 11.08 -1.58
N LEU A 54 4.88 11.02 -0.43
CA LEU A 54 4.80 12.08 0.56
C LEU A 54 5.46 13.32 -0.05
N VAL A 55 4.68 14.34 -0.40
CA VAL A 55 5.17 15.59 -1.00
C VAL A 55 5.01 16.75 -0.02
N ASP A 56 5.92 17.71 -0.09
CA ASP A 56 5.79 18.96 0.67
C ASP A 56 4.77 19.92 0.02
N ARG A 57 4.58 21.09 0.64
CA ARG A 57 3.66 22.11 0.10
C ARG A 57 4.12 22.68 -1.25
N GLY A 58 5.41 22.58 -1.57
CA GLY A 58 6.00 22.99 -2.85
C GLY A 58 5.95 21.91 -3.93
N GLY A 59 5.47 20.70 -3.61
CA GLY A 59 5.40 19.57 -4.53
C GLY A 59 6.69 18.76 -4.62
N HIS A 60 7.67 18.99 -3.76
CA HIS A 60 8.89 18.19 -3.70
C HIS A 60 8.68 16.90 -2.90
N GLU A 61 9.19 15.79 -3.42
CA GLU A 61 9.17 14.49 -2.74
C GLU A 61 9.97 14.55 -1.43
N ILE A 62 9.32 14.18 -0.32
CA ILE A 62 9.89 14.15 1.01
C ILE A 62 10.55 12.79 1.23
N ASP A 63 11.84 12.70 0.96
CA ASP A 63 12.66 11.53 1.34
C ASP A 63 12.85 11.50 2.87
N GLY A 64 12.76 10.29 3.46
CA GLY A 64 13.00 10.04 4.88
C GLY A 64 14.37 10.47 5.39
N ARG A 65 15.36 10.66 4.51
CA ARG A 65 16.70 11.16 4.87
C ARG A 65 16.76 12.68 5.03
N THR A 66 15.78 13.41 4.51
CA THR A 66 15.81 14.88 4.47
C THR A 66 15.55 15.51 5.83
N LYS A 67 16.05 16.74 6.02
CA LYS A 67 15.81 17.53 7.25
C LYS A 67 14.32 17.85 7.43
N SER A 68 13.62 18.15 6.34
CA SER A 68 12.17 18.42 6.34
C SER A 68 11.36 17.23 6.85
N TYR A 69 11.70 16.00 6.44
CA TYR A 69 11.06 14.80 6.97
C TYR A 69 11.29 14.63 8.48
N ARG A 70 12.51 14.88 8.97
CA ARG A 70 12.85 14.76 10.40
C ARG A 70 12.02 15.73 11.25
N GLU A 71 11.88 16.96 10.80
CA GLU A 71 11.04 17.97 11.46
C GLU A 71 9.55 17.59 11.43
N HIS A 72 9.06 17.12 10.28
CA HIS A 72 7.70 16.63 10.14
C HIS A 72 7.43 15.44 11.07
N ARG A 73 8.35 14.47 11.14
CA ARG A 73 8.28 13.33 12.06
C ARG A 73 8.22 13.78 13.52
N LYS A 74 9.09 14.69 13.94
CA LYS A 74 9.07 15.26 15.30
C LYS A 74 7.74 15.94 15.62
N LYS A 75 7.16 16.66 14.66
CA LYS A 75 5.83 17.27 14.80
C LYS A 75 4.74 16.20 14.99
N LEU A 76 4.78 15.12 14.21
CA LEU A 76 3.84 14.00 14.35
C LEU A 76 3.97 13.28 15.70
N GLU A 77 5.19 13.04 16.17
CA GLU A 77 5.45 12.41 17.48
C GLU A 77 4.91 13.27 18.62
N SER A 78 5.22 14.57 18.64
CA SER A 78 4.69 15.49 19.65
C SER A 78 3.16 15.58 19.62
N ALA A 79 2.54 15.53 18.44
CA ALA A 79 1.08 15.50 18.31
C ALA A 79 0.47 14.20 18.86
N ARG A 80 1.12 13.06 18.65
CA ARG A 80 0.69 11.76 19.20
C ARG A 80 0.79 11.75 20.73
N GLU A 81 1.89 12.27 21.28
CA GLU A 81 2.06 12.41 22.73
C GLU A 81 0.96 13.29 23.33
N LYS A 82 0.69 14.47 22.76
CA LYS A 82 -0.39 15.35 23.21
C LYS A 82 -1.74 14.63 23.23
N ARG A 83 -2.09 13.89 22.17
CA ARG A 83 -3.35 13.11 22.12
C ARG A 83 -3.39 12.02 23.19
N SER A 84 -2.27 11.33 23.43
CA SER A 84 -2.18 10.31 24.48
C SER A 84 -2.40 10.94 25.87
N GLN A 85 -1.76 12.07 26.14
CA GLN A 85 -1.90 12.78 27.42
C GLN A 85 -3.32 13.30 27.64
N ILE A 86 -3.96 13.87 26.61
CA ILE A 86 -5.36 14.33 26.69
C ILE A 86 -6.29 13.14 26.96
N ARG A 87 -6.08 11.99 26.31
CA ARG A 87 -6.87 10.78 26.54
C ARG A 87 -6.80 10.32 28.01
N ILE A 88 -5.61 10.36 28.60
CA ILE A 88 -5.39 9.94 29.99
C ILE A 88 -6.02 10.94 30.99
N LYS A 89 -5.91 12.25 30.70
CA LYS A 89 -6.44 13.35 31.54
C LYS A 89 -7.90 13.71 31.22
N SER A 90 -8.67 12.79 30.65
CA SER A 90 -10.07 13.06 30.33
C SER A 90 -10.86 13.35 31.61
N LYS A 91 -11.48 14.54 31.67
CA LYS A 91 -12.33 14.96 32.80
C LYS A 91 -13.39 13.90 33.14
N PHE A 92 -13.93 13.23 32.12
CA PHE A 92 -14.90 12.14 32.29
C PHE A 92 -14.32 10.94 33.06
N ILE A 93 -13.09 10.51 32.71
CA ILE A 93 -12.40 9.40 33.40
C ILE A 93 -12.11 9.79 34.85
N GLU A 94 -11.70 11.04 35.10
CA GLU A 94 -11.48 11.55 36.45
C GLU A 94 -12.78 11.58 37.27
N THR A 95 -13.90 12.02 36.69
CA THR A 95 -15.21 11.98 37.34
C THR A 95 -15.64 10.55 37.69
N ILE A 96 -15.46 9.59 36.78
CA ILE A 96 -15.74 8.17 37.06
C ILE A 96 -14.86 7.65 38.20
N LYS A 97 -13.55 7.91 38.16
CA LYS A 97 -12.61 7.48 39.22
C LYS A 97 -13.03 8.05 40.58
N LYS A 98 -13.36 9.34 40.66
CA LYS A 98 -13.87 9.99 41.88
C LYS A 98 -15.15 9.33 42.38
N ARG A 99 -16.10 9.04 41.48
CA ARG A 99 -17.34 8.35 41.85
C ARG A 99 -17.07 6.94 42.40
N ILE A 100 -16.18 6.17 41.78
CA ILE A 100 -15.82 4.83 42.26
C ILE A 100 -15.17 4.92 43.65
N ILE A 101 -14.24 5.84 43.85
CA ILE A 101 -13.58 6.04 45.15
C ILE A 101 -14.60 6.44 46.22
N ASN A 102 -15.53 7.36 45.92
CA ASN A 102 -16.56 7.78 46.86
C ASN A 102 -17.57 6.66 47.21
N VAL A 103 -17.84 5.74 46.29
CA VAL A 103 -18.67 4.55 46.54
C VAL A 103 -17.92 3.49 47.35
N LYS A 104 -16.58 3.55 47.36
CA LYS A 104 -15.68 2.59 48.01
C LYS A 104 -14.99 3.15 49.27
N GLY A 105 -15.35 4.35 49.72
CA GLY A 105 -14.97 4.89 51.02
C GLY A 105 -15.61 4.08 52.17
N PRO A 106 -15.10 4.19 53.41
CA PRO A 106 -15.49 3.32 54.53
C PRO A 106 -17.01 3.26 54.76
#